data_AF-A0A937B0Z4-F1
#
_entry.id   AF-A0A937B0Z4-F1
#
_cell.length_a   1.000
_cell.length_b   1.000
_cell.length_c   1.000
_cell.angle_alpha   90.00
_cell.angle_beta   90.00
_cell.angle_gamma   90.00
#
_symmetry.space_group_name_H-M   'P 1'
#
loop_
_entity.id
_entity.type
_entity.pdbx_description
1 polymer ?
#
loop_
_entity_poly.entity_id
_entity_poly.type
_entity_poly.pdbx_seq_one_letter_code
_entity_poly.pdbx_strand_id
1 'polypeptide(L)'
;AFYGFNPAEGFNLRVGGRTTPKLSKRIYFETYGAYGFKDERWKYFLSTTYSLNNKSIYTFPLKFIRASYQHDTKIPGQELQFVQEDNFFLSFKRGLNDKWIYNDIFKLEYVHEFQNRLSYTLGFRNWRHTPAGSIVYNKFNNGILQNVASINTSEISAQVRWAPKEQFYQGKVYRIPIINKYPIFTLRYTAGVKGLFNSEYNYQNINLRVEKREFMSQLGYSDMVLEGGYTFGSAPYPLLTIHRANQTYAYQLNSYNLMNFQEFVSDQFAALSIDHHFNGLIFNRIPLLRKLKLRELLTMKVIYGGIRDENNPDKNPDLIKFPELNGQTTTFSLNRKPYIEGSVGVGNIFKIFRVDLVRRFNYKENPNISTWGVRARFKFDF
;
A
#
# COMPACT_ATOMS: atom_id res chain seq x y z
N ALA A 1 -1.72 16.32 3.36
CA ALA A 1 -1.71 17.71 2.84
C ALA A 1 -2.89 18.47 3.41
N PHE A 2 -2.97 19.78 3.16
CA PHE A 2 -4.08 20.63 3.62
C PHE A 2 -5.33 20.57 2.73
N TYR A 3 -5.16 20.15 1.47
CA TYR A 3 -6.24 20.01 0.50
C TYR A 3 -5.99 18.81 -0.41
N GLY A 4 -7.06 18.24 -0.93
CA GLY A 4 -7.05 17.13 -1.86
C GLY A 4 -8.32 17.10 -2.70
N PHE A 5 -8.30 16.27 -3.75
CA PHE A 5 -9.47 16.02 -4.57
C PHE A 5 -9.60 14.52 -4.83
N ASN A 6 -10.82 14.00 -4.66
CA ASN A 6 -11.17 12.67 -5.11
C ASN A 6 -12.63 12.58 -5.60
N PRO A 7 -13.00 11.58 -6.42
CA PRO A 7 -14.35 11.51 -6.99
C PRO A 7 -15.48 11.25 -5.98
N ALA A 8 -15.20 10.65 -4.83
CA ALA A 8 -16.20 10.33 -3.81
C ALA A 8 -16.52 11.55 -2.94
N GLU A 9 -15.48 12.18 -2.37
CA GLU A 9 -15.58 13.32 -1.45
C GLU A 9 -15.57 14.68 -2.16
N GLY A 10 -15.18 14.71 -3.44
CA GLY A 10 -14.95 15.94 -4.19
C GLY A 10 -13.70 16.67 -3.70
N PHE A 11 -13.80 17.99 -3.60
CA PHE A 11 -12.80 18.79 -2.89
C PHE A 11 -12.84 18.44 -1.41
N ASN A 12 -11.68 18.18 -0.80
CA ASN A 12 -11.57 17.95 0.62
C ASN A 12 -10.56 18.92 1.25
N LEU A 13 -10.90 19.42 2.43
CA LEU A 13 -10.02 20.22 3.27
C LEU A 13 -9.63 19.40 4.48
N ARG A 14 -8.34 19.33 4.78
CA ARG A 14 -7.81 18.58 5.93
C ARG A 14 -6.94 19.48 6.78
N VAL A 15 -7.20 19.49 8.08
CA VAL A 15 -6.36 20.17 9.07
C VAL A 15 -5.96 19.14 10.11
N GLY A 16 -4.65 19.06 10.38
CA GLY A 16 -4.13 18.10 11.34
C GLY A 16 -2.92 18.63 12.08
N GLY A 17 -2.65 18.02 13.21
CA GLY A 17 -1.58 18.39 14.12
C GLY A 17 -1.02 17.17 14.82
N ARG A 18 0.25 17.28 15.21
CA ARG A 18 0.90 16.29 16.07
C ARG A 18 1.76 16.98 17.12
N THR A 19 1.83 16.39 18.30
CA THR A 19 2.70 16.88 19.36
C THR A 19 4.15 16.57 19.04
N THR A 20 5.05 17.45 19.47
CA THR A 20 6.50 17.28 19.26
C THR A 20 7.18 16.77 20.52
N PRO A 21 8.41 16.23 20.41
CA PRO A 21 9.20 15.82 21.58
C PRO A 21 9.50 16.93 22.59
N LYS A 22 9.24 18.20 22.24
CA LYS A 22 9.33 19.34 23.17
C LYS A 22 8.18 19.37 24.17
N LEU A 23 6.98 18.95 23.77
CA LEU A 23 5.82 18.90 24.67
C LEU A 23 5.94 17.73 25.66
N SER A 24 6.27 16.55 25.14
CA SER A 24 6.53 15.37 25.96
C SER A 24 7.45 14.42 25.21
N LYS A 25 8.39 13.80 25.94
CA LYS A 25 9.21 12.72 25.39
C LYS A 25 8.48 11.38 25.41
N ARG A 26 7.41 11.26 26.22
CA ARG A 26 6.71 9.98 26.49
C ARG A 26 5.35 9.88 25.81
N ILE A 27 4.59 10.97 25.74
CA ILE A 27 3.23 10.96 25.20
C ILE A 27 3.20 11.75 23.91
N TYR A 28 2.63 11.16 22.87
CA TYR A 28 2.43 11.80 21.58
C TYR A 28 0.98 11.70 21.17
N PHE A 29 0.40 12.83 20.80
CA PHE A 29 -0.92 12.92 20.21
C PHE A 29 -0.79 13.31 18.74
N GLU A 30 -1.55 12.65 17.89
CA GLU A 30 -1.67 12.97 16.47
C GLU A 30 -3.15 12.94 16.10
N THR A 31 -3.61 13.96 15.39
CA THR A 31 -5.00 14.08 14.98
C THR A 31 -5.13 14.84 13.68
N TYR A 32 -6.19 14.56 12.93
CA TYR A 32 -6.67 15.44 11.88
C TYR A 32 -8.19 15.41 11.82
N GLY A 33 -8.77 16.48 11.29
CA GLY A 33 -10.13 16.54 10.80
C GLY A 33 -10.13 16.91 9.31
N ALA A 34 -11.03 16.34 8.55
CA ALA A 34 -11.25 16.70 7.16
C ALA A 34 -12.75 16.75 6.83
N TYR A 35 -13.12 17.56 5.85
CA TYR A 35 -14.49 17.67 5.36
C TYR A 35 -14.49 17.52 3.84
N GLY A 36 -15.34 16.63 3.34
CA GLY A 36 -15.57 16.45 1.90
C GLY A 36 -16.83 17.21 1.49
N PHE A 37 -16.69 18.07 0.49
CA PHE A 37 -17.78 18.96 0.07
C PHE A 37 -18.80 18.28 -0.85
N LYS A 38 -18.46 17.14 -1.46
CA LYS A 38 -19.38 16.40 -2.35
C LYS A 38 -20.19 15.35 -1.60
N ASP A 39 -19.59 14.69 -0.62
CA ASP A 39 -20.28 13.68 0.20
C ASP A 39 -20.83 14.25 1.51
N GLU A 40 -20.54 15.52 1.81
CA GLU A 40 -20.98 16.28 2.99
C GLU A 40 -20.63 15.61 4.33
N ARG A 41 -19.55 14.81 4.36
CA ARG A 41 -19.14 14.02 5.53
C ARG A 41 -17.83 14.51 6.14
N TRP A 42 -17.80 14.48 7.47
CA TRP A 42 -16.59 14.66 8.26
C TRP A 42 -15.77 13.38 8.30
N LYS A 43 -14.45 13.52 8.18
CA LYS A 43 -13.44 12.48 8.39
C LYS A 43 -12.50 12.91 9.49
N TYR A 44 -12.02 11.98 10.28
CA TYR A 44 -11.17 12.32 11.41
C TYR A 44 -10.28 11.16 11.83
N PHE A 45 -9.21 11.53 12.53
CA PHE A 45 -8.25 10.59 13.10
C PHE A 45 -7.79 11.09 14.44
N LEU A 46 -7.63 10.16 15.36
CA LEU A 46 -7.04 10.39 16.65
C LEU A 46 -6.08 9.24 16.97
N SER A 47 -4.88 9.58 17.39
CA SER A 47 -3.84 8.63 17.76
C SER A 47 -3.12 9.12 19.00
N THR A 48 -3.02 8.25 19.99
CA THR A 48 -2.23 8.45 21.20
C THR A 48 -1.14 7.40 21.26
N THR A 49 0.11 7.83 21.38
CA THR A 49 1.26 6.95 21.52
C THR A 49 1.95 7.20 22.85
N TYR A 50 2.15 6.15 23.63
CA TYR A 50 2.89 6.15 24.89
C TYR A 50 4.20 5.39 24.76
N SER A 51 5.33 6.08 24.95
CA SER A 51 6.66 5.49 24.95
C SER A 51 6.99 4.87 26.31
N LEU A 52 7.39 3.60 26.28
CA LEU A 52 7.65 2.77 27.45
C LEU A 52 9.12 2.76 27.89
N ASN A 53 10.03 3.30 27.06
CA ASN A 53 11.46 3.33 27.36
C ASN A 53 11.98 4.74 27.67
N ASN A 54 11.08 5.69 27.95
CA ASN A 54 11.39 7.10 28.22
C ASN A 54 12.14 7.83 27.10
N LYS A 55 12.23 7.24 25.90
CA LYS A 55 12.80 7.87 24.71
C LYS A 55 11.70 8.33 23.77
N SER A 56 12.05 9.23 22.86
CA SER A 56 11.10 9.67 21.85
C SER A 56 10.71 8.53 20.91
N ILE A 57 9.49 8.56 20.38
CA ILE A 57 9.00 7.65 19.33
C ILE A 57 9.76 7.79 17.99
N TYR A 58 10.73 8.71 17.92
CA TYR A 58 11.62 8.90 16.77
C TYR A 58 13.06 8.43 17.06
N THR A 59 13.37 8.06 18.30
CA THR A 59 14.72 7.69 18.73
C THR A 59 14.85 6.18 18.83
N PHE A 60 15.83 5.61 18.12
CA PHE A 60 16.15 4.19 18.25
C PHE A 60 16.73 3.85 19.64
N PRO A 61 16.38 2.70 20.25
CA PRO A 61 15.34 1.75 19.84
C PRO A 61 13.93 2.23 20.23
N LEU A 62 12.94 1.91 19.40
CA LEU A 62 11.54 2.18 19.71
C LEU A 62 10.96 1.17 20.70
N LYS A 63 10.20 1.66 21.68
CA LYS A 63 9.38 0.83 22.56
C LYS A 63 8.15 1.62 22.98
N PHE A 64 7.01 1.38 22.35
CA PHE A 64 5.80 2.16 22.60
C PHE A 64 4.53 1.35 22.41
N ILE A 65 3.44 1.83 23.01
CA ILE A 65 2.06 1.41 22.72
C ILE A 65 1.37 2.57 22.02
N ARG A 66 0.60 2.28 20.98
CA ARG A 66 -0.21 3.24 20.24
C ARG A 66 -1.65 2.75 20.19
N ALA A 67 -2.58 3.63 20.52
CA ALA A 67 -3.99 3.44 20.25
C ALA A 67 -4.44 4.51 19.26
N SER A 68 -5.17 4.12 18.22
CA SER A 68 -5.67 5.04 17.21
C SER A 68 -7.04 4.65 16.71
N TYR A 69 -7.83 5.66 16.36
CA TYR A 69 -9.11 5.52 15.68
C TYR A 69 -9.12 6.41 14.43
N GLN A 70 -9.54 5.84 13.30
CA GLN A 70 -9.66 6.54 12.02
C GLN A 70 -11.06 6.33 11.44
N HIS A 71 -11.71 7.43 11.05
CA HIS A 71 -12.89 7.44 10.18
C HIS A 71 -12.52 8.19 8.89
N ASP A 72 -12.31 7.47 7.79
CA ASP A 72 -11.82 8.07 6.53
C ASP A 72 -12.16 7.23 5.29
N THR A 73 -12.14 7.86 4.11
CA THR A 73 -12.29 7.13 2.84
C THR A 73 -10.97 6.61 2.32
N LYS A 74 -10.95 5.40 1.76
CA LYS A 74 -9.77 4.86 1.09
C LYS A 74 -10.13 4.09 -0.17
N ILE A 75 -9.12 3.90 -1.01
CA ILE A 75 -9.18 2.95 -2.12
C ILE A 75 -8.81 1.56 -1.57
N PRO A 76 -9.61 0.51 -1.85
CA PRO A 76 -9.26 -0.86 -1.47
C PRO A 76 -7.89 -1.29 -1.99
N GLY A 77 -7.11 -1.98 -1.15
CA GLY A 77 -5.76 -2.45 -1.49
C GLY A 77 -4.66 -1.39 -1.42
N GLN A 78 -5.00 -0.11 -1.20
CA GLN A 78 -4.04 0.95 -0.91
C GLN A 78 -3.94 1.21 0.60
N GLU A 79 -3.62 0.20 1.40
CA GLU A 79 -3.32 0.39 2.84
C GLU A 79 -1.91 0.98 3.04
N LEU A 80 -1.61 2.10 2.39
CA LEU A 80 -0.35 2.82 2.62
C LEU A 80 -0.47 3.69 3.88
N GLN A 81 0.69 3.92 4.49
CA GLN A 81 0.90 4.61 5.76
C GLN A 81 -0.11 5.75 6.00
N PHE A 82 -0.81 5.65 7.14
CA PHE A 82 -1.89 6.49 7.69
C PHE A 82 -1.79 8.03 7.55
N VAL A 83 -0.68 8.58 7.03
CA VAL A 83 -0.34 10.00 7.09
C VAL A 83 0.09 10.60 5.73
N GLN A 84 0.23 9.82 4.65
CA GLN A 84 0.80 10.33 3.38
C GLN A 84 -0.01 10.04 2.10
N GLU A 85 -1.32 9.82 2.20
CA GLU A 85 -2.15 9.61 1.00
C GLU A 85 -2.45 10.92 0.23
N ASP A 86 -2.39 12.08 0.88
CA ASP A 86 -2.70 13.35 0.22
C ASP A 86 -1.43 14.06 -0.28
N ASN A 87 -0.79 13.51 -1.31
CA ASN A 87 0.04 14.34 -2.18
C ASN A 87 -0.86 14.83 -3.32
N PHE A 88 -0.92 16.14 -3.58
CA PHE A 88 -1.74 16.73 -4.66
C PHE A 88 -1.57 16.00 -6.01
N PHE A 89 -0.35 15.55 -6.31
CA PHE A 89 -0.05 14.77 -7.53
C PHE A 89 -0.77 13.41 -7.62
N LEU A 90 -1.19 12.83 -6.48
CA LEU A 90 -1.94 11.58 -6.41
C LEU A 90 -3.44 11.77 -6.71
N SER A 91 -3.94 13.01 -6.73
CA SER A 91 -5.33 13.31 -7.13
C SER A 91 -5.55 13.16 -8.64
N PHE A 92 -4.51 13.30 -9.47
CA PHE A 92 -4.60 13.10 -10.91
C PHE A 92 -4.46 11.62 -11.26
N LYS A 93 -5.59 11.01 -11.61
CA LYS A 93 -5.70 9.58 -11.92
C LYS A 93 -6.21 9.37 -13.34
N ARG A 94 -5.78 8.27 -13.96
CA ARG A 94 -6.27 7.81 -15.26
C ARG A 94 -7.49 6.91 -15.08
N GLY A 95 -8.43 6.99 -16.01
CA GLY A 95 -9.62 6.13 -16.05
C GLY A 95 -10.59 6.41 -14.90
N LEU A 96 -11.57 5.51 -14.74
CA LEU A 96 -12.56 5.59 -13.67
C LEU A 96 -11.88 5.25 -12.33
N ASN A 97 -12.04 6.13 -11.35
CA ASN A 97 -11.54 5.99 -9.98
C ASN A 97 -12.71 6.18 -8.99
N ASP A 98 -13.73 5.37 -9.18
CA ASP A 98 -14.99 5.41 -8.43
C ASP A 98 -15.07 4.34 -7.33
N LYS A 99 -14.06 3.46 -7.22
CA LYS A 99 -13.98 2.42 -6.19
C LYS A 99 -13.45 2.97 -4.86
N TRP A 100 -14.34 3.18 -3.90
CA TRP A 100 -14.00 3.72 -2.58
C TRP A 100 -14.67 2.93 -1.45
N ILE A 101 -14.10 3.01 -0.26
CA ILE A 101 -14.70 2.47 0.96
C ILE A 101 -14.59 3.49 2.08
N TYR A 102 -15.64 3.63 2.88
CA TYR A 102 -15.56 4.31 4.17
C TYR A 102 -15.03 3.31 5.20
N ASN A 103 -14.02 3.72 5.96
CA ASN A 103 -13.37 2.87 6.95
C ASN A 103 -13.49 3.47 8.34
N ASP A 104 -13.99 2.66 9.25
CA ASP A 104 -13.83 2.84 10.69
C ASP A 104 -12.79 1.84 11.18
N ILE A 105 -11.63 2.35 11.59
CA ILE A 105 -10.51 1.52 12.03
C ILE A 105 -10.13 1.91 13.44
N PHE A 106 -10.38 1.01 14.39
CA PHE A 106 -9.73 1.06 15.69
C PHE A 106 -8.49 0.17 15.68
N LYS A 107 -7.36 0.69 16.15
CA LYS A 107 -6.08 -0.02 16.16
C LYS A 107 -5.35 0.17 17.48
N LEU A 108 -4.84 -0.92 18.02
CA LEU A 108 -3.93 -0.93 19.15
C LEU A 108 -2.64 -1.62 18.71
N GLU A 109 -1.50 -0.99 18.92
CA GLU A 109 -0.19 -1.51 18.49
C GLU A 109 0.82 -1.42 19.62
N TYR A 110 1.59 -2.47 19.81
CA TYR A 110 2.77 -2.48 20.65
C TYR A 110 4.00 -2.75 19.78
N VAL A 111 4.94 -1.82 19.77
CA VAL A 111 6.18 -1.90 18.98
C VAL A 111 7.36 -1.98 19.92
N HIS A 112 8.29 -2.90 19.64
CA HIS A 112 9.55 -3.03 20.35
C HIS A 112 10.69 -3.34 19.37
N GLU A 113 11.72 -2.49 19.37
CA GLU A 113 12.96 -2.66 18.65
C GLU A 113 14.09 -3.06 19.59
N PHE A 114 14.89 -4.04 19.19
CA PHE A 114 16.09 -4.48 19.88
C PHE A 114 17.34 -3.88 19.23
N GLN A 115 18.44 -3.80 19.99
CA GLN A 115 19.70 -3.25 19.49
C GLN A 115 20.28 -4.02 18.30
N ASN A 116 20.00 -5.33 18.19
CA ASN A 116 20.38 -6.19 17.07
C ASN A 116 19.56 -5.95 15.78
N ARG A 117 18.74 -4.88 15.73
CA ARG A 117 17.87 -4.50 14.60
C ARG A 117 16.76 -5.52 14.29
N LEU A 118 16.46 -6.40 15.25
CA LEU A 118 15.20 -7.11 15.29
C LEU A 118 14.13 -6.19 15.88
N SER A 119 12.92 -6.25 15.34
CA SER A 119 11.76 -5.58 15.88
C SER A 119 10.56 -6.49 15.78
N TYR A 120 9.67 -6.40 16.76
CA TYR A 120 8.36 -7.03 16.67
C TYR A 120 7.26 -6.02 16.94
N THR A 121 6.13 -6.26 16.31
CA THR A 121 4.91 -5.46 16.48
C THR A 121 3.76 -6.40 16.72
N LEU A 122 3.07 -6.21 17.83
CA LEU A 122 1.80 -6.86 18.11
C LEU A 122 0.70 -5.85 17.89
N GLY A 123 -0.34 -6.22 17.15
CA GLY A 123 -1.42 -5.32 16.80
C GLY A 123 -2.78 -5.97 16.99
N PHE A 124 -3.75 -5.19 17.43
CA PHE A 124 -5.16 -5.49 17.35
C PHE A 124 -5.82 -4.46 16.43
N ARG A 125 -6.66 -4.89 15.51
CA ARG A 125 -7.40 -4.02 14.59
C ARG A 125 -8.86 -4.45 14.56
N ASN A 126 -9.77 -3.55 14.89
CA ASN A 126 -11.17 -3.69 14.53
C ASN A 126 -11.45 -2.78 13.34
N TRP A 127 -11.92 -3.36 12.25
CA TRP A 127 -12.10 -2.69 10.96
C TRP A 127 -13.50 -2.94 10.45
N ARG A 128 -14.29 -1.87 10.39
CA ARG A 128 -15.56 -1.84 9.71
C ARG A 128 -15.40 -1.06 8.43
N HIS A 129 -15.73 -1.67 7.30
CA HIS A 129 -15.71 -1.00 6.01
C HIS A 129 -17.07 -1.07 5.32
N THR A 130 -17.45 0.07 4.76
CA THR A 130 -18.72 0.29 4.07
C THR A 130 -18.41 0.63 2.61
N PRO A 131 -19.08 -0.01 1.63
CA PRO A 131 -18.87 0.27 0.23
C PRO A 131 -19.23 1.72 -0.11
N ALA A 132 -18.46 2.35 -0.99
CA ALA A 132 -18.69 3.71 -1.48
C ALA A 132 -18.36 3.84 -2.97
N GLY A 133 -18.92 4.88 -3.60
CA GLY A 133 -18.77 5.11 -5.04
C GLY A 133 -19.40 3.97 -5.86
N SER A 134 -18.61 3.27 -6.67
CA SER A 134 -19.07 2.18 -7.53
C SER A 134 -19.00 0.79 -6.92
N ILE A 135 -18.43 0.64 -5.71
CA ILE A 135 -18.39 -0.66 -5.04
C ILE A 135 -19.78 -0.97 -4.50
N VAL A 136 -20.28 -2.15 -4.82
CA VAL A 136 -21.48 -2.71 -4.21
C VAL A 136 -21.15 -4.10 -3.70
N TYR A 137 -21.43 -4.35 -2.42
CA TYR A 137 -21.31 -5.69 -1.86
C TYR A 137 -22.62 -6.43 -2.03
N ASN A 138 -22.65 -7.32 -3.01
CA ASN A 138 -23.79 -8.19 -3.27
C ASN A 138 -23.43 -9.63 -2.95
N LYS A 139 -24.31 -10.29 -2.20
CA LYS A 139 -24.22 -11.72 -1.88
C LYS A 139 -25.55 -12.38 -2.23
N PHE A 140 -25.52 -13.62 -2.69
CA PHE A 140 -26.74 -14.41 -2.78
C PHE A 140 -27.10 -14.97 -1.41
N ASN A 141 -28.32 -14.72 -0.98
CA ASN A 141 -28.89 -15.35 0.21
C ASN A 141 -30.21 -16.00 -0.22
N ASN A 142 -30.27 -17.33 -0.17
CA ASN A 142 -31.42 -18.13 -0.61
C ASN A 142 -31.93 -17.78 -2.03
N GLY A 143 -31.01 -17.56 -2.97
CA GLY A 143 -31.35 -17.23 -4.37
C GLY A 143 -31.74 -15.77 -4.62
N ILE A 144 -31.84 -14.94 -3.58
CA ILE A 144 -32.10 -13.49 -3.69
C ILE A 144 -30.79 -12.73 -3.54
N LEU A 145 -30.56 -11.75 -4.42
CA LEU A 145 -29.41 -10.85 -4.32
C LEU A 145 -29.65 -9.87 -3.16
N GLN A 146 -28.87 -9.99 -2.10
CA GLN A 146 -28.92 -9.07 -0.95
C GLN A 146 -27.69 -8.16 -0.93
N ASN A 147 -27.94 -6.89 -0.62
CA ASN A 147 -26.91 -5.89 -0.42
C ASN A 147 -26.33 -6.02 1.00
N VAL A 148 -25.02 -6.16 1.10
CA VAL A 148 -24.28 -6.19 2.37
C VAL A 148 -23.85 -4.77 2.72
N ALA A 149 -24.49 -4.19 3.72
CA ALA A 149 -24.31 -2.77 4.07
C ALA A 149 -22.89 -2.47 4.60
N SER A 150 -22.28 -3.38 5.36
CA SER A 150 -20.91 -3.20 5.86
C SER A 150 -20.30 -4.56 6.22
N ILE A 151 -18.98 -4.64 6.18
CA ILE A 151 -18.24 -5.80 6.65
C ILE A 151 -17.43 -5.38 7.88
N ASN A 152 -17.54 -6.14 8.95
CA ASN A 152 -16.79 -5.90 10.17
C ASN A 152 -15.83 -7.07 10.48
N THR A 153 -14.57 -6.74 10.74
CA THR A 153 -13.54 -7.71 11.10
C THR A 153 -12.74 -7.27 12.32
N SER A 154 -12.41 -8.25 13.16
CA SER A 154 -11.49 -8.08 14.28
C SER A 154 -10.27 -8.95 14.06
N GLU A 155 -9.12 -8.32 13.94
CA GLU A 155 -7.85 -8.95 13.61
C GLU A 155 -6.83 -8.80 14.73
N ILE A 156 -6.12 -9.89 15.00
CA ILE A 156 -4.91 -9.89 15.81
C ILE A 156 -3.74 -10.09 14.85
N SER A 157 -2.70 -9.28 14.99
CA SER A 157 -1.54 -9.32 14.11
C SER A 157 -0.23 -9.38 14.90
N ALA A 158 0.72 -10.13 14.36
CA ALA A 158 2.09 -10.20 14.84
C ALA A 158 3.02 -9.98 13.65
N GLN A 159 3.94 -9.04 13.78
CA GLN A 159 4.95 -8.74 12.76
C GLN A 159 6.31 -8.88 13.38
N VAL A 160 7.22 -9.56 12.69
CA VAL A 160 8.65 -9.58 12.99
C VAL A 160 9.39 -8.95 11.81
N ARG A 161 10.22 -7.95 12.10
CA ARG A 161 11.09 -7.32 11.10
C ARG A 161 12.53 -7.39 11.57
N TRP A 162 13.40 -7.95 10.73
CA TRP A 162 14.82 -8.05 10.97
C TRP A 162 15.60 -7.35 9.86
N ALA A 163 16.37 -6.34 10.25
CA ALA A 163 17.13 -5.50 9.34
C ALA A 163 18.62 -5.43 9.77
N PRO A 164 19.41 -6.49 9.51
CA PRO A 164 20.81 -6.54 9.92
C PRO A 164 21.61 -5.32 9.45
N LYS A 165 22.38 -4.73 10.36
CA LYS A 165 23.25 -3.57 10.12
C LYS A 165 22.53 -2.34 9.54
N GLU A 166 21.23 -2.23 9.77
CA GLU A 166 20.46 -1.06 9.38
C GLU A 166 21.02 0.21 10.02
N GLN A 167 21.19 1.23 9.17
CA GLN A 167 21.65 2.56 9.52
C GLN A 167 20.54 3.55 9.21
N PHE A 168 20.47 4.62 10.00
CA PHE A 168 19.45 5.65 9.83
C PHE A 168 20.07 7.02 10.01
N TYR A 169 19.56 7.97 9.24
CA TYR A 169 19.71 9.37 9.57
C TYR A 169 18.58 9.75 10.54
N GLN A 170 18.94 10.08 11.78
CA GLN A 170 17.98 10.42 12.82
C GLN A 170 17.93 11.93 13.05
N GLY A 171 16.81 12.54 12.66
CA GLY A 171 16.48 13.92 12.99
C GLY A 171 15.77 14.03 14.33
N LYS A 172 15.30 15.25 14.67
CA LYS A 172 14.55 15.50 15.92
C LYS A 172 13.14 14.88 15.92
N VAL A 173 12.51 14.79 14.74
CA VAL A 173 11.11 14.34 14.57
C VAL A 173 10.95 13.34 13.42
N TYR A 174 12.06 12.82 12.89
CA TYR A 174 12.04 11.88 11.77
C TYR A 174 13.24 10.93 11.84
N ARG A 175 13.07 9.75 11.24
CA ARG A 175 14.11 8.74 11.06
C ARG A 175 14.02 8.24 9.62
N ILE A 176 15.09 8.41 8.85
CA ILE A 176 15.15 7.94 7.45
C ILE A 176 16.16 6.79 7.38
N PRO A 177 15.76 5.58 6.98
CA PRO A 177 16.69 4.47 6.78
C PRO A 177 17.62 4.76 5.60
N ILE A 178 18.90 4.44 5.80
CA ILE A 178 19.91 4.47 4.75
C ILE A 178 19.94 3.07 4.14
N ILE A 179 19.57 2.98 2.87
CA ILE A 179 19.55 1.71 2.14
C ILE A 179 20.99 1.20 2.03
N ASN A 180 21.23 -0.01 2.51
CA ASN A 180 22.54 -0.66 2.49
C ASN A 180 22.45 -2.01 1.75
N LYS A 181 23.55 -2.76 1.72
CA LYS A 181 23.63 -4.06 1.01
C LYS A 181 22.94 -5.22 1.73
N TYR A 182 22.51 -5.02 2.98
CA TYR A 182 21.95 -6.08 3.81
C TYR A 182 20.44 -6.17 3.60
N PRO A 183 19.89 -7.39 3.50
CA PRO A 183 18.46 -7.58 3.29
C PRO A 183 17.65 -7.19 4.52
N ILE A 184 16.42 -6.73 4.30
CA ILE A 184 15.42 -6.50 5.34
C ILE A 184 14.35 -7.57 5.18
N PHE A 185 14.14 -8.35 6.24
CA PHE A 185 13.11 -9.37 6.30
C PHE A 185 11.94 -8.85 7.12
N THR A 186 10.72 -8.99 6.61
CA THR A 186 9.49 -8.68 7.33
C THR A 186 8.52 -9.83 7.17
N LEU A 187 8.19 -10.49 8.27
CA LEU A 187 7.14 -11.50 8.35
C LEU A 187 5.96 -10.90 9.11
N ARG A 188 4.75 -10.99 8.54
CA ARG A 188 3.50 -10.58 9.17
C ARG A 188 2.55 -11.77 9.20
N TYR A 189 2.00 -12.03 10.36
CA TYR A 189 0.87 -12.94 10.59
C TYR A 189 -0.33 -12.11 11.05
N THR A 190 -1.49 -12.33 10.46
CA THR A 190 -2.76 -11.70 10.84
C THR A 190 -3.82 -12.79 10.96
N ALA A 191 -4.58 -12.80 12.04
CA ALA A 191 -5.70 -13.70 12.25
C ALA A 191 -6.98 -12.88 12.51
N GLY A 192 -7.97 -13.03 11.63
CA GLY A 192 -9.32 -12.52 11.83
C GLY A 192 -10.10 -13.49 12.73
N VAL A 193 -10.72 -12.98 13.80
CA VAL A 193 -11.45 -13.80 14.78
C VAL A 193 -12.93 -13.49 14.70
N LYS A 194 -13.74 -14.49 14.34
CA LYS A 194 -15.21 -14.36 14.29
C LYS A 194 -15.80 -14.18 15.70
N GLY A 195 -16.82 -13.34 15.83
CA GLY A 195 -17.55 -13.09 17.08
C GLY A 195 -16.93 -12.02 17.99
N LEU A 196 -15.65 -11.71 17.84
CA LEU A 196 -14.99 -10.65 18.62
C LEU A 196 -15.38 -9.26 18.05
N PHE A 197 -16.00 -8.38 18.86
CA PHE A 197 -16.55 -7.08 18.41
C PHE A 197 -17.42 -7.17 17.15
N ASN A 198 -18.35 -8.13 17.09
CA ASN A 198 -19.22 -8.36 15.93
C ASN A 198 -18.48 -8.67 14.61
N SER A 199 -17.28 -9.25 14.71
CA SER A 199 -16.52 -9.72 13.55
C SER A 199 -17.21 -10.91 12.87
N GLU A 200 -17.35 -10.86 11.55
CA GLU A 200 -18.16 -11.81 10.79
C GLU A 200 -17.36 -13.01 10.27
N TYR A 201 -16.04 -12.86 10.12
CA TYR A 201 -15.16 -13.79 9.40
C TYR A 201 -14.01 -14.32 10.25
N ASN A 202 -13.58 -15.54 9.94
CA ASN A 202 -12.39 -16.17 10.50
C ASN A 202 -11.43 -16.54 9.36
N TYR A 203 -10.23 -16.00 9.40
CA TYR A 203 -9.19 -16.26 8.41
C TYR A 203 -7.81 -16.01 9.02
N GLN A 204 -6.79 -16.57 8.41
CA GLN A 204 -5.41 -16.33 8.80
C GLN A 204 -4.63 -15.93 7.57
N ASN A 205 -3.74 -14.96 7.69
CA ASN A 205 -2.98 -14.44 6.58
C ASN A 205 -1.51 -14.30 6.99
N ILE A 206 -0.64 -14.89 6.19
CA ILE A 206 0.81 -14.83 6.34
C ILE A 206 1.35 -14.04 5.16
N ASN A 207 2.17 -13.01 5.42
CA ASN A 207 2.94 -12.32 4.40
C ASN A 207 4.42 -12.26 4.76
N LEU A 208 5.27 -12.61 3.81
CA LEU A 208 6.71 -12.44 3.87
C LEU A 208 7.13 -11.40 2.84
N ARG A 209 7.91 -10.41 3.27
CA ARG A 209 8.50 -9.39 2.41
C ARG A 209 9.99 -9.31 2.68
N VAL A 210 10.79 -9.44 1.62
CA VAL A 210 12.25 -9.36 1.64
C VAL A 210 12.69 -8.24 0.71
N GLU A 211 13.40 -7.26 1.26
CA GLU A 211 13.94 -6.13 0.49
C GLU A 211 15.46 -6.21 0.50
N LYS A 212 16.11 -6.02 -0.65
CA LYS A 212 17.57 -6.03 -0.74
C LYS A 212 18.05 -5.09 -1.85
N ARG A 213 19.08 -4.30 -1.55
CA ARG A 213 19.86 -3.60 -2.57
C ARG A 213 21.13 -4.38 -2.88
N GLU A 214 21.35 -4.65 -4.16
CA GLU A 214 22.59 -5.24 -4.66
C GLU A 214 23.40 -4.19 -5.41
N PHE A 215 24.69 -4.05 -5.09
CA PHE A 215 25.59 -3.09 -5.74
C PHE A 215 26.43 -3.81 -6.78
N MET A 216 26.28 -3.43 -8.05
CA MET A 216 26.90 -4.11 -9.19
C MET A 216 28.08 -3.33 -9.77
N SER A 217 28.90 -2.72 -8.91
CA SER A 217 30.08 -1.92 -9.30
C SER A 217 29.76 -0.92 -10.42
N GLN A 218 30.33 -1.10 -11.62
CA GLN A 218 30.13 -0.24 -12.79
C GLN A 218 28.72 -0.29 -13.37
N LEU A 219 27.96 -1.37 -13.12
CA LEU A 219 26.57 -1.51 -13.57
C LEU A 219 25.56 -0.81 -12.63
N GLY A 220 26.04 -0.12 -11.59
CA GLY A 220 25.18 0.63 -10.67
C GLY A 220 24.58 -0.26 -9.57
N TYR A 221 23.27 -0.20 -9.33
CA TYR A 221 22.64 -0.96 -8.25
C TYR A 221 21.21 -1.40 -8.59
N SER A 222 20.78 -2.52 -8.00
CA SER A 222 19.42 -3.06 -8.11
C SER A 222 18.74 -3.05 -6.77
N ASP A 223 17.58 -2.41 -6.68
CA ASP A 223 16.64 -2.59 -5.57
C ASP A 223 15.70 -3.73 -5.88
N MET A 224 15.69 -4.76 -5.05
CA MET A 224 14.87 -5.95 -5.21
C MET A 224 13.90 -6.09 -4.04
N VAL A 225 12.64 -6.36 -4.35
CA VAL A 225 11.60 -6.66 -3.36
C VAL A 225 10.95 -7.98 -3.76
N LEU A 226 11.08 -8.97 -2.90
CA LEU A 226 10.35 -10.23 -2.97
C LEU A 226 9.21 -10.18 -1.95
N GLU A 227 7.99 -10.44 -2.36
CA GLU A 227 6.81 -10.47 -1.49
C GLU A 227 6.04 -11.77 -1.76
N GLY A 228 5.58 -12.44 -0.72
CA GLY A 228 4.75 -13.63 -0.86
C GLY A 228 3.73 -13.69 0.27
N GLY A 229 2.53 -14.13 -0.06
CA GLY A 229 1.46 -14.19 0.92
C GLY A 229 0.54 -15.39 0.71
N TYR A 230 -0.05 -15.85 1.81
CA TYR A 230 -1.00 -16.94 1.83
C TYR A 230 -2.09 -16.66 2.87
N THR A 231 -3.35 -16.77 2.45
CA THR A 231 -4.54 -16.59 3.28
C THR A 231 -5.23 -17.93 3.43
N PHE A 232 -5.30 -18.43 4.67
CA PHE A 232 -6.00 -19.65 5.07
C PHE A 232 -7.43 -19.33 5.51
N GLY A 233 -8.34 -20.27 5.25
CA GLY A 233 -9.76 -20.13 5.54
C GLY A 233 -10.55 -19.49 4.40
N SER A 234 -11.87 -19.43 4.58
CA SER A 234 -12.81 -18.82 3.64
C SER A 234 -13.07 -17.36 4.02
N ALA A 235 -12.68 -16.45 3.14
CA ALA A 235 -12.88 -15.01 3.31
C ALA A 235 -13.35 -14.35 1.99
N PRO A 236 -14.25 -13.37 2.06
CA PRO A 236 -14.68 -12.62 0.89
C PRO A 236 -13.52 -11.81 0.30
N TYR A 237 -13.61 -11.48 -1.00
CA TYR A 237 -12.55 -10.81 -1.73
C TYR A 237 -12.00 -9.51 -1.08
N PRO A 238 -12.78 -8.67 -0.34
CA PRO A 238 -12.23 -7.46 0.28
C PRO A 238 -11.21 -7.77 1.38
N LEU A 239 -11.25 -8.97 1.95
CA LEU A 239 -10.36 -9.44 3.01
C LEU A 239 -9.19 -10.27 2.49
N LEU A 240 -9.22 -10.64 1.20
CA LEU A 240 -8.09 -11.28 0.52
C LEU A 240 -7.03 -10.23 0.16
N THR A 241 -5.89 -10.69 -0.35
CA THR A 241 -4.84 -9.74 -0.76
C THR A 241 -5.23 -9.06 -2.07
N ILE A 242 -5.58 -7.78 -1.96
CA ILE A 242 -5.77 -6.88 -3.10
C ILE A 242 -4.40 -6.33 -3.50
N HIS A 243 -3.98 -6.58 -4.74
CA HIS A 243 -2.65 -6.18 -5.19
C HIS A 243 -2.52 -4.67 -5.37
N ARG A 244 -1.39 -4.11 -4.92
CA ARG A 244 -1.14 -2.67 -4.89
C ARG A 244 -1.09 -2.10 -6.31
N ALA A 245 -2.19 -1.49 -6.75
CA ALA A 245 -2.29 -0.83 -8.04
C ALA A 245 -2.01 0.67 -7.94
N ASN A 246 -1.70 1.29 -9.08
CA ASN A 246 -1.52 2.72 -9.20
C ASN A 246 -2.10 3.25 -10.52
N GLN A 247 -3.23 3.95 -10.42
CA GLN A 247 -3.83 4.70 -11.53
C GLN A 247 -3.39 6.17 -11.58
N THR A 248 -2.54 6.64 -10.66
CA THR A 248 -2.05 8.03 -10.70
C THR A 248 -1.00 8.22 -11.81
N TYR A 249 -0.83 9.46 -12.28
CA TYR A 249 0.28 9.80 -13.18
C TYR A 249 1.64 9.84 -12.46
N ALA A 250 1.63 9.85 -11.12
CA ALA A 250 2.83 9.78 -10.31
C ALA A 250 3.38 8.34 -10.27
N TYR A 251 4.68 8.14 -10.52
CA TYR A 251 5.29 6.81 -10.45
C TYR A 251 5.41 6.34 -9.00
N GLN A 252 4.87 5.17 -8.70
CA GLN A 252 4.98 4.52 -7.39
C GLN A 252 5.92 3.31 -7.47
N LEU A 253 6.92 3.28 -6.57
CA LEU A 253 7.91 2.19 -6.51
C LEU A 253 7.26 0.86 -6.09
N ASN A 254 6.39 0.89 -5.09
CA ASN A 254 5.84 -0.31 -4.45
C ASN A 254 4.48 -0.77 -5.02
N SER A 255 4.02 -0.13 -6.10
CA SER A 255 2.72 -0.39 -6.72
C SER A 255 2.86 -0.67 -8.22
N TYR A 256 1.92 -1.41 -8.79
CA TYR A 256 1.86 -1.67 -10.22
C TYR A 256 1.29 -0.45 -10.96
N ASN A 257 2.09 0.20 -11.80
CA ASN A 257 1.77 1.51 -12.39
C ASN A 257 0.76 1.47 -13.55
N LEU A 258 0.47 0.28 -14.08
CA LEU A 258 -0.53 0.06 -15.12
C LEU A 258 -1.71 -0.83 -14.69
N MET A 259 -1.65 -1.38 -13.48
CA MET A 259 -2.79 -2.09 -12.89
C MET A 259 -3.86 -1.09 -12.44
N ASN A 260 -5.13 -1.43 -12.62
CA ASN A 260 -6.25 -0.66 -12.11
C ASN A 260 -6.55 -1.01 -10.65
N PHE A 261 -7.20 -0.12 -9.91
CA PHE A 261 -7.56 -0.37 -8.52
C PHE A 261 -8.48 -1.57 -8.38
N GLN A 262 -8.09 -2.47 -7.48
CA GLN A 262 -8.80 -3.72 -7.23
C GLN A 262 -8.96 -4.59 -8.49
N GLU A 263 -8.05 -4.48 -9.46
CA GLU A 263 -8.11 -5.30 -10.68
C GLU A 263 -7.81 -6.77 -10.37
N PHE A 264 -6.84 -7.05 -9.50
CA PHE A 264 -6.47 -8.41 -9.13
C PHE A 264 -6.53 -8.65 -7.63
N VAL A 265 -7.11 -9.78 -7.27
CA VAL A 265 -7.17 -10.29 -5.91
C VAL A 265 -6.56 -11.69 -5.87
N SER A 266 -5.92 -12.03 -4.75
CA SER A 266 -5.37 -13.36 -4.54
C SER A 266 -5.43 -13.76 -3.08
N ASP A 267 -5.66 -15.05 -2.82
CA ASP A 267 -5.47 -15.61 -1.48
C ASP A 267 -4.04 -16.12 -1.30
N GLN A 268 -3.39 -16.55 -2.38
CA GLN A 268 -1.98 -16.94 -2.44
C GLN A 268 -1.27 -16.25 -3.59
N PHE A 269 -0.08 -15.71 -3.32
CA PHE A 269 0.72 -15.04 -4.34
C PHE A 269 2.22 -15.01 -4.01
N ALA A 270 3.02 -14.81 -5.05
CA ALA A 270 4.42 -14.44 -4.99
C ALA A 270 4.67 -13.32 -5.99
N ALA A 271 5.39 -12.29 -5.57
CA ALA A 271 5.68 -11.09 -6.34
C ALA A 271 7.17 -10.75 -6.25
N LEU A 272 7.72 -10.28 -7.37
CA LEU A 272 9.09 -9.83 -7.52
C LEU A 272 9.09 -8.46 -8.19
N SER A 273 9.70 -7.47 -7.56
CA SER A 273 9.93 -6.14 -8.12
C SER A 273 11.42 -5.85 -8.11
N ILE A 274 11.97 -5.46 -9.26
CA ILE A 274 13.37 -5.08 -9.45
C ILE A 274 13.39 -3.67 -10.04
N ASP A 275 14.04 -2.71 -9.38
CA ASP A 275 14.31 -1.37 -9.90
C ASP A 275 15.83 -1.17 -10.00
N HIS A 276 16.34 -1.23 -11.23
CA HIS A 276 17.77 -1.15 -11.52
C HIS A 276 18.16 0.25 -11.98
N HIS A 277 19.22 0.78 -11.37
CA HIS A 277 19.79 2.08 -11.67
C HIS A 277 21.18 1.87 -12.26
N PHE A 278 21.35 2.20 -13.54
CA PHE A 278 22.62 2.02 -14.26
C PHE A 278 23.65 3.11 -13.95
N ASN A 279 23.28 4.14 -13.17
CA ASN A 279 24.14 5.26 -12.85
C ASN A 279 24.78 5.94 -14.07
N GLY A 280 24.07 6.03 -15.20
CA GLY A 280 24.56 6.73 -16.39
C GLY A 280 25.50 5.90 -17.26
N LEU A 281 25.46 4.56 -17.17
CA LEU A 281 26.27 3.64 -17.97
C LEU A 281 26.18 3.95 -19.47
N ILE A 282 24.97 4.29 -19.95
CA ILE A 282 24.69 4.56 -21.36
C ILE A 282 24.75 6.06 -21.66
N PHE A 283 24.02 6.90 -20.94
CA PHE A 283 23.88 8.34 -21.19
C PHE A 283 25.18 9.11 -20.96
N ASN A 284 26.08 8.66 -20.09
CA ASN A 284 27.39 9.31 -19.96
C ASN A 284 28.29 9.11 -21.18
N ARG A 285 28.00 8.14 -22.06
CA ARG A 285 28.73 7.93 -23.31
C ARG A 285 28.26 8.84 -24.44
N ILE A 286 27.08 9.45 -24.31
CA ILE A 286 26.50 10.35 -25.31
C ILE A 286 26.80 11.80 -24.91
N PRO A 287 27.57 12.59 -25.71
CA PRO A 287 28.08 13.90 -25.29
C PRO A 287 27.02 14.89 -24.79
N LEU A 288 25.86 14.95 -25.43
CA LEU A 288 24.77 15.87 -25.05
C LEU A 288 24.10 15.45 -23.74
N LEU A 289 23.79 14.16 -23.58
CA LEU A 289 23.12 13.63 -22.39
C LEU A 289 24.04 13.64 -21.16
N ARG A 290 25.35 13.49 -21.37
CA ARG A 290 26.37 13.64 -20.33
C ARG A 290 26.35 15.03 -19.69
N LYS A 291 26.15 16.11 -20.48
CA LYS A 291 26.04 17.48 -19.94
C LYS A 291 24.81 17.64 -19.04
N LEU A 292 23.72 16.96 -19.38
CA LEU A 292 22.47 16.95 -18.62
C LEU A 292 22.53 16.04 -17.38
N LYS A 293 23.57 15.19 -17.27
CA LYS A 293 23.77 14.22 -16.16
C LYS A 293 22.59 13.27 -15.97
N LEU A 294 21.88 12.93 -17.04
CA LEU A 294 20.73 12.02 -16.98
C LEU A 294 21.16 10.62 -16.50
N ARG A 295 20.24 9.90 -15.86
CA ARG A 295 20.46 8.53 -15.38
C ARG A 295 19.47 7.58 -16.04
N GLU A 296 19.95 6.42 -16.51
CA GLU A 296 19.06 5.35 -16.98
C GLU A 296 18.54 4.50 -15.81
N LEU A 297 17.28 4.10 -15.93
CA LEU A 297 16.62 3.19 -15.00
C LEU A 297 15.83 2.13 -15.76
N LEU A 298 15.77 0.93 -15.21
CA LEU A 298 14.94 -0.16 -15.70
C LEU A 298 14.19 -0.78 -14.52
N THR A 299 12.87 -0.83 -14.58
CA THR A 299 12.05 -1.54 -13.59
C THR A 299 11.37 -2.74 -14.22
N MET A 300 11.28 -3.84 -13.49
CA MET A 300 10.46 -5.00 -13.82
C MET A 300 9.66 -5.41 -12.58
N LYS A 301 8.36 -5.63 -12.73
CA LYS A 301 7.50 -6.13 -11.66
C LYS A 301 6.67 -7.30 -12.17
N VAL A 302 6.73 -8.39 -11.41
CA VAL A 302 6.07 -9.65 -11.72
C VAL A 302 5.27 -10.07 -10.51
N ILE A 303 4.04 -10.53 -10.72
CA ILE A 303 3.26 -11.19 -9.69
C ILE A 303 2.59 -12.42 -10.23
N TYR A 304 2.67 -13.51 -9.48
CA TYR A 304 2.05 -14.77 -9.78
C TYR A 304 1.18 -15.18 -8.58
N GLY A 305 -0.05 -15.59 -8.84
CA GLY A 305 -0.96 -15.94 -7.76
C GLY A 305 -2.27 -16.50 -8.28
N GLY A 306 -3.20 -16.69 -7.37
CA GLY A 306 -4.55 -17.13 -7.67
C GLY A 306 -5.47 -17.03 -6.47
N ILE A 307 -6.67 -17.55 -6.65
CA ILE A 307 -7.70 -17.69 -5.62
C ILE A 307 -8.07 -19.18 -5.59
N ARG A 308 -8.10 -19.77 -4.40
CA ARG A 308 -8.58 -21.16 -4.21
C ARG A 308 -10.10 -21.20 -4.30
N ASP A 309 -10.65 -22.37 -4.61
CA ASP A 309 -12.07 -22.53 -4.91
C ASP A 309 -12.99 -22.09 -3.76
N GLU A 310 -12.55 -22.30 -2.51
CA GLU A 310 -13.26 -21.86 -1.29
C GLU A 310 -13.41 -20.34 -1.13
N ASN A 311 -12.54 -19.57 -1.81
CA ASN A 311 -12.46 -18.12 -1.78
C ASN A 311 -12.90 -17.48 -3.10
N ASN A 312 -13.32 -18.29 -4.08
CA ASN A 312 -13.74 -17.80 -5.39
C ASN A 312 -15.26 -17.59 -5.42
N PRO A 313 -15.75 -16.33 -5.56
CA PRO A 313 -17.18 -16.04 -5.63
C PRO A 313 -17.91 -16.71 -6.80
N ASP A 314 -17.21 -17.06 -7.88
CA ASP A 314 -17.81 -17.76 -9.02
C ASP A 314 -18.13 -19.23 -8.71
N LYS A 315 -17.44 -19.82 -7.72
CA LYS A 315 -17.63 -21.21 -7.28
C LYS A 315 -18.37 -21.33 -5.96
N ASN A 316 -18.32 -20.28 -5.13
CA ASN A 316 -18.95 -20.24 -3.83
C ASN A 316 -19.98 -19.10 -3.78
N PRO A 317 -21.29 -19.38 -3.98
CA PRO A 317 -22.33 -18.36 -4.06
C PRO A 317 -22.59 -17.66 -2.72
N ASP A 318 -22.10 -18.21 -1.60
CA ASP A 318 -22.19 -17.60 -0.29
C ASP A 318 -21.18 -16.47 -0.06
N LEU A 319 -20.28 -16.23 -1.02
CA LEU A 319 -19.32 -15.13 -0.96
C LEU A 319 -19.87 -13.88 -1.64
N ILE A 320 -19.26 -12.74 -1.29
CA ILE A 320 -19.52 -11.47 -1.96
C ILE A 320 -18.97 -11.54 -3.37
N LYS A 321 -19.82 -11.24 -4.35
CA LYS A 321 -19.43 -11.23 -5.77
C LYS A 321 -18.33 -10.21 -6.06
N PHE A 322 -17.50 -10.49 -7.06
CA PHE A 322 -16.60 -9.48 -7.58
C PHE A 322 -17.40 -8.27 -8.09
N PRO A 323 -16.91 -7.03 -7.87
CA PRO A 323 -17.63 -5.86 -8.31
C PRO A 323 -17.68 -5.78 -9.83
N GLU A 324 -18.87 -5.43 -10.31
CA GLU A 324 -19.16 -5.14 -11.70
C GLU A 324 -19.41 -3.64 -11.85
N LEU A 325 -18.91 -3.08 -12.95
CA LEU A 325 -19.19 -1.69 -13.34
C LEU A 325 -19.83 -1.74 -14.72
N ASN A 326 -21.06 -1.21 -14.83
CA ASN A 326 -21.84 -1.22 -16.08
C ASN A 326 -21.96 -2.62 -16.72
N GLY A 327 -22.15 -3.66 -15.90
CA GLY A 327 -22.27 -5.06 -16.34
C GLY A 327 -20.96 -5.73 -16.75
N GLN A 328 -19.80 -5.08 -16.54
CA GLN A 328 -18.49 -5.69 -16.76
C GLN A 328 -17.78 -5.94 -15.43
N THR A 329 -17.29 -7.17 -15.24
CA THR A 329 -16.45 -7.52 -14.10
C THR A 329 -15.19 -6.67 -14.07
N THR A 330 -14.86 -6.10 -12.91
CA THR A 330 -13.70 -5.21 -12.76
C THR A 330 -12.61 -5.74 -11.84
N THR A 331 -12.86 -6.90 -11.21
CA THR A 331 -11.93 -7.58 -10.31
C THR A 331 -11.80 -9.03 -10.77
N PHE A 332 -10.56 -9.49 -10.90
CA PHE A 332 -10.22 -10.77 -11.47
C PHE A 332 -9.26 -11.54 -10.55
N SER A 333 -9.25 -12.86 -10.69
CA SER A 333 -8.17 -13.71 -10.20
C SER A 333 -7.00 -13.70 -11.19
N LEU A 334 -5.78 -13.87 -10.69
CA LEU A 334 -4.59 -14.06 -11.54
C LEU A 334 -4.58 -15.42 -12.27
N ASN A 335 -5.56 -16.31 -12.07
CA ASN A 335 -5.75 -17.56 -12.84
C ASN A 335 -4.45 -18.37 -13.08
N ARG A 336 -3.50 -18.35 -12.14
CA ARG A 336 -2.17 -18.98 -12.27
C ARG A 336 -1.39 -18.55 -13.52
N LYS A 337 -1.61 -17.34 -14.02
CA LYS A 337 -0.75 -16.68 -15.02
C LYS A 337 -0.09 -15.47 -14.36
N PRO A 338 1.22 -15.27 -14.50
CA PRO A 338 1.87 -14.12 -13.89
C PRO A 338 1.34 -12.83 -14.53
N TYR A 339 1.14 -11.75 -13.78
CA TYR A 339 1.04 -10.39 -14.32
C TYR A 339 2.43 -9.77 -14.38
N ILE A 340 2.75 -9.09 -15.47
CA ILE A 340 4.08 -8.52 -15.71
C ILE A 340 3.95 -7.08 -16.23
N GLU A 341 4.64 -6.16 -15.59
CA GLU A 341 4.91 -4.82 -16.10
C GLU A 341 6.41 -4.50 -16.05
N GLY A 342 6.85 -3.65 -16.98
CA GLY A 342 8.21 -3.14 -16.98
C GLY A 342 8.23 -1.67 -17.34
N SER A 343 9.28 -0.97 -16.92
CA SER A 343 9.49 0.43 -17.28
C SER A 343 10.92 0.71 -17.67
N VAL A 344 11.08 1.65 -18.60
CA VAL A 344 12.36 2.29 -18.91
C VAL A 344 12.24 3.74 -18.48
N GLY A 345 13.14 4.17 -17.61
CA GLY A 345 13.10 5.49 -16.98
C GLY A 345 14.33 6.34 -17.27
N VAL A 346 14.10 7.66 -17.31
CA VAL A 346 15.13 8.69 -17.35
C VAL A 346 15.02 9.50 -16.07
N GLY A 347 16.03 9.38 -15.21
CA GLY A 347 16.13 10.10 -13.94
C GLY A 347 17.06 11.29 -14.03
N ASN A 348 17.12 12.05 -12.93
CA ASN A 348 17.97 13.22 -12.75
C ASN A 348 17.67 14.37 -13.73
N ILE A 349 16.46 14.43 -14.30
CA ILE A 349 16.01 15.55 -15.14
C ILE A 349 15.90 16.78 -14.23
N PHE A 350 16.69 17.81 -14.51
CA PHE A 350 16.87 18.99 -13.64
C PHE A 350 17.26 18.65 -12.18
N LYS A 351 17.79 17.45 -11.93
CA LYS A 351 18.11 16.91 -10.58
C LYS A 351 16.92 16.60 -9.65
N ILE A 352 15.69 16.67 -10.17
CA ILE A 352 14.48 16.56 -9.34
C ILE A 352 13.40 15.64 -9.94
N PHE A 353 13.48 15.32 -11.23
CA PHE A 353 12.48 14.52 -11.91
C PHE A 353 13.04 13.18 -12.42
N ARG A 354 12.19 12.17 -12.31
CA ARG A 354 12.28 10.88 -13.01
C ARG A 354 11.03 10.71 -13.87
N VAL A 355 11.21 10.32 -15.13
CA VAL A 355 10.11 10.00 -16.05
C VAL A 355 10.29 8.57 -16.56
N ASP A 356 9.26 7.76 -16.43
CA ASP A 356 9.23 6.34 -16.83
C ASP A 356 8.19 6.11 -17.91
N LEU A 357 8.61 5.43 -18.98
CA LEU A 357 7.71 4.79 -19.92
C LEU A 357 7.44 3.37 -19.41
N VAL A 358 6.21 3.11 -19.00
CA VAL A 358 5.75 1.84 -18.45
C VAL A 358 4.97 1.06 -19.50
N ARG A 359 5.18 -0.25 -19.57
CA ARG A 359 4.46 -1.18 -20.43
C ARG A 359 3.93 -2.37 -19.63
N ARG A 360 2.67 -2.72 -19.88
CA ARG A 360 2.01 -3.94 -19.38
C ARG A 360 2.15 -5.03 -20.45
N PHE A 361 2.66 -6.19 -20.05
CA PHE A 361 2.97 -7.26 -21.02
C PHE A 361 1.82 -8.24 -21.26
N ASN A 362 0.92 -8.41 -20.29
CA ASN A 362 -0.15 -9.40 -20.33
C ASN A 362 -1.48 -8.88 -19.75
N TYR A 363 -2.53 -9.71 -19.81
CA TYR A 363 -3.90 -9.34 -19.43
C TYR A 363 -4.40 -8.10 -20.18
N LYS A 364 -4.16 -8.06 -21.49
CA LYS A 364 -4.53 -6.93 -22.35
C LYS A 364 -5.99 -6.94 -22.77
N GLU A 365 -6.64 -8.08 -22.64
CA GLU A 365 -8.06 -8.31 -22.96
C GLU A 365 -9.01 -7.76 -21.86
N ASN A 366 -8.48 -7.44 -20.68
CA ASN A 366 -9.27 -6.92 -19.57
C ASN A 366 -9.88 -5.55 -19.95
N PRO A 367 -11.13 -5.26 -19.52
CA PRO A 367 -11.78 -4.00 -19.86
C PRO A 367 -11.08 -2.81 -19.20
N ASN A 368 -11.07 -1.66 -19.90
CA ASN A 368 -10.57 -0.37 -19.40
C ASN A 368 -9.10 -0.39 -18.90
N ILE A 369 -8.25 -1.23 -19.50
CA ILE A 369 -6.81 -1.30 -19.15
C ILE A 369 -5.95 -0.41 -20.03
N SER A 370 -4.83 0.07 -19.48
CA SER A 370 -3.80 0.81 -20.22
C SER A 370 -2.62 -0.10 -20.49
N THR A 371 -2.26 -0.28 -21.76
CA THR A 371 -1.12 -1.13 -22.16
C THR A 371 0.22 -0.40 -22.03
N TRP A 372 0.21 0.92 -22.22
CA TRP A 372 1.34 1.83 -22.06
C TRP A 372 0.97 2.98 -21.13
N GLY A 373 1.96 3.61 -20.52
CA GLY A 373 1.76 4.83 -19.78
C GLY A 373 3.06 5.56 -19.48
N VAL A 374 3.03 6.88 -19.56
CA VAL A 374 4.12 7.73 -19.07
C VAL A 374 3.81 8.11 -17.62
N ARG A 375 4.83 8.01 -16.76
CA ARG A 375 4.74 8.33 -15.33
C ARG A 375 5.89 9.25 -14.94
N ALA A 376 5.61 10.18 -14.03
CA ALA A 376 6.62 11.08 -13.50
C ALA A 376 6.74 10.91 -11.98
N ARG A 377 7.94 11.10 -11.44
CA ARG A 377 8.16 11.15 -10.00
C ARG A 377 9.07 12.32 -9.67
N PHE A 378 8.64 13.05 -8.66
CA PHE A 378 9.47 14.05 -8.01
C PHE A 378 10.34 13.37 -6.95
N LYS A 379 11.65 13.47 -7.10
CA LYS A 379 12.64 12.98 -6.14
C LYS A 379 13.90 13.83 -6.28
N PHE A 380 14.36 14.41 -5.19
CA PHE A 380 15.70 14.98 -5.14
C PHE A 380 16.73 13.85 -5.19
N ASP A 381 17.53 13.82 -6.25
CA ASP A 381 18.78 13.06 -6.29
C ASP A 381 19.92 14.05 -5.98
N PHE A 382 20.59 13.85 -4.85
CA PHE A 382 21.75 14.64 -4.43
C PHE A 382 23.04 14.09 -5.03
#